data_AF-A0A8C2ZIX3-F1
#
_entry.id   AF-A0A8C2ZIX3-F1
#
_cell.length_a   1.000
_cell.length_b   1.000
_cell.length_c   1.000
_cell.angle_alpha   90.00
_cell.angle_beta   90.00
_cell.angle_gamma   90.00
#
_symmetry.space_group_name_H-M   'P 1'
#
loop_
_entity.id
_entity.type
_entity.pdbx_description
1 polymer ?
#
loop_
_entity_poly.entity_id
_entity_poly.type
_entity_poly.pdbx_seq_one_letter_code
_entity_poly.pdbx_strand_id
1 'polypeptide(L)'
;MAAREHLLKHRSKVVNDTFEFSIDSTAVEEKLFGQAEEDEDGDDGPVVFICGKCKLPVGDSMSWDGSEDGQNQIRLKRVTDNVVVGEDTRLHEASKRSLCLVVDLFCCGCRSVLGMVYASTPKNLDHKRFTFCFNVADIDSYVLGSASQMLAAEGSKEQPVTLEYRGMVEQQLTEMKMLVMSMAQRLEEIDAGLPEGCDVE
;
A
#
# COMPACT_ATOMS: atom_id res chain seq x y z
N MET A 1 -38.96 31.67 -28.52
CA MET A 1 -37.72 32.18 -29.13
C MET A 1 -36.65 31.12 -28.82
N ALA A 2 -36.35 30.16 -29.71
CA ALA A 2 -35.44 30.25 -30.88
C ALA A 2 -34.04 30.79 -30.46
N ALA A 3 -32.89 30.14 -30.66
CA ALA A 3 -32.50 29.07 -31.59
C ALA A 3 -31.15 28.39 -31.23
N ARG A 4 -30.94 27.17 -31.79
CA ARG A 4 -29.73 26.58 -32.45
C ARG A 4 -28.39 26.50 -31.69
N GLU A 5 -27.87 25.29 -31.40
CA GLU A 5 -27.09 24.36 -32.25
C GLU A 5 -25.71 24.86 -32.72
N HIS A 6 -24.64 24.18 -32.27
CA HIS A 6 -23.52 23.84 -33.15
C HIS A 6 -22.85 22.52 -32.74
N LEU A 7 -23.16 21.47 -33.51
CA LEU A 7 -22.41 20.23 -33.63
C LEU A 7 -21.21 20.48 -34.54
N LEU A 8 -20.00 20.12 -34.10
CA LEU A 8 -18.90 19.84 -35.03
C LEU A 8 -18.39 18.41 -34.76
N LYS A 9 -18.70 17.57 -35.74
CA LYS A 9 -18.24 16.20 -35.93
C LYS A 9 -16.74 16.23 -36.22
N HIS A 10 -15.94 15.45 -35.49
CA HIS A 10 -14.68 14.96 -36.03
C HIS A 10 -14.80 13.45 -36.26
N ARG A 11 -15.04 13.12 -37.53
CA ARG A 11 -15.07 11.75 -38.06
C ARG A 11 -13.69 11.50 -38.69
N SER A 12 -12.89 10.61 -38.11
CA SER A 12 -11.73 10.06 -38.79
C SER A 12 -11.68 8.53 -38.65
N LYS A 13 -12.24 7.90 -39.68
CA LYS A 13 -11.82 6.68 -40.37
C LYS A 13 -11.04 5.61 -39.56
N VAL A 14 -11.68 4.46 -39.38
CA VAL A 14 -11.05 3.16 -39.11
C VAL A 14 -10.14 2.79 -40.28
N VAL A 15 -8.88 2.48 -39.99
CA VAL A 15 -8.01 1.68 -40.85
C VAL A 15 -7.46 0.56 -39.98
N ASN A 16 -7.80 -0.66 -40.38
CA ASN A 16 -7.37 -1.90 -39.75
C ASN A 16 -6.24 -2.45 -40.63
N ASP A 17 -4.98 -2.23 -40.25
CA ASP A 17 -3.84 -2.81 -40.95
C ASP A 17 -3.08 -3.74 -40.00
N THR A 18 -3.16 -5.01 -40.36
CA THR A 18 -2.49 -6.16 -39.79
C THR A 18 -1.00 -6.12 -40.14
N PHE A 19 -0.16 -6.11 -39.10
CA PHE A 19 1.20 -6.65 -39.04
C PHE A 19 2.20 -6.29 -40.17
N GLU A 20 3.10 -5.34 -39.90
CA GLU A 20 4.52 -5.46 -40.26
C GLU A 20 5.41 -4.81 -39.20
N PHE A 21 6.48 -5.51 -38.85
CA PHE A 21 7.42 -5.23 -37.78
C PHE A 21 8.58 -4.37 -38.29
N SER A 22 8.79 -3.21 -37.68
CA SER A 22 10.11 -2.59 -37.59
C SER A 22 10.09 -1.61 -36.42
N ILE A 23 10.50 -2.07 -35.24
CA ILE A 23 10.66 -1.21 -34.08
C ILE A 23 12.14 -0.83 -34.00
N ASP A 24 12.38 0.43 -34.36
CA ASP A 24 13.62 1.14 -34.09
C ASP A 24 13.87 1.17 -32.57
N SER A 25 14.94 0.52 -32.15
CA SER A 25 15.27 0.28 -30.73
C SER A 25 15.63 1.56 -29.96
N THR A 26 15.67 2.72 -30.63
CA THR A 26 16.00 4.02 -30.04
C THR A 26 14.78 4.83 -29.59
N ALA A 27 13.57 4.48 -30.04
CA ALA A 27 12.33 5.18 -29.62
C ALA A 27 11.72 4.64 -28.32
N VAL A 28 12.26 3.54 -27.77
CA VAL A 28 11.75 2.90 -26.53
C VAL A 28 12.44 3.47 -25.28
N GLU A 29 13.63 4.07 -25.41
CA GLU A 29 14.35 4.63 -24.27
C GLU A 29 13.82 6.01 -23.83
N GLU A 30 13.35 6.85 -24.76
CA GLU A 30 12.77 8.17 -24.41
C GLU A 30 11.40 8.08 -23.69
N LYS A 31 10.71 6.94 -23.76
CA LYS A 31 9.45 6.71 -23.03
C LYS A 31 9.62 6.07 -21.65
N LEU A 32 10.84 5.72 -21.25
CA LEU A 32 11.13 5.11 -19.94
C LEU A 32 11.73 6.10 -18.93
N PHE A 33 12.16 7.28 -19.38
CA PHE A 33 12.61 8.40 -18.55
C PHE A 33 11.90 9.68 -18.94
N GLY A 34 10.57 9.59 -19.12
CA GLY A 34 9.72 10.76 -19.13
C GLY A 34 9.98 11.52 -17.84
N GLN A 35 10.73 12.61 -17.98
CA GLN A 35 10.94 13.63 -16.97
C GLN A 35 9.56 13.92 -16.39
N ALA A 36 9.37 13.60 -15.11
CA ALA A 36 8.17 13.98 -14.40
C ALA A 36 8.12 15.50 -14.46
N GLU A 37 7.34 16.02 -15.40
CA GLU A 37 6.76 17.33 -15.25
C GLU A 37 5.94 17.18 -13.97
N GLU A 38 6.47 17.73 -12.88
CA GLU A 38 5.74 17.93 -11.63
C GLU A 38 4.59 18.88 -12.00
N ASP A 39 3.50 18.30 -12.50
CA ASP A 39 2.20 18.94 -12.45
C ASP A 39 1.91 19.14 -10.95
N GLU A 40 2.30 20.29 -10.41
CA GLU A 40 1.98 20.79 -9.06
C GLU A 40 0.47 21.05 -8.88
N ASP A 41 -0.38 20.33 -9.60
CA ASP A 41 -1.84 20.30 -9.50
C ASP A 41 -2.33 18.85 -9.25
N GLY A 42 -1.54 18.06 -8.52
CA GLY A 42 -1.92 16.71 -8.10
C GLY A 42 -2.91 16.75 -6.94
N ASP A 43 -4.20 16.59 -7.23
CA ASP A 43 -5.17 16.12 -6.23
C ASP A 43 -4.71 14.73 -5.78
N ASP A 44 -4.00 14.66 -4.64
CA ASP A 44 -3.65 13.41 -3.99
C ASP A 44 -4.94 12.60 -3.88
N GLY A 45 -4.96 11.44 -4.56
CA GLY A 45 -6.16 10.63 -4.71
C GLY A 45 -6.83 10.28 -3.38
N PRO A 46 -8.05 9.72 -3.40
CA PRO A 46 -8.81 9.40 -2.20
C PRO A 46 -7.99 8.58 -1.19
N VAL A 47 -8.09 8.96 0.09
CA VAL A 47 -7.31 8.37 1.18
C VAL A 47 -8.20 7.47 2.02
N VAL A 48 -7.71 6.27 2.33
CA VAL A 48 -8.33 5.34 3.28
C VAL A 48 -7.57 5.40 4.59
N PHE A 49 -8.29 5.59 5.68
CA PHE A 49 -7.75 5.52 7.03
C PHE A 49 -7.89 4.09 7.56
N ILE A 50 -6.81 3.53 8.08
CA ILE A 50 -6.74 2.15 8.58
C ILE A 50 -6.25 2.14 10.03
N CYS A 51 -6.69 1.16 10.81
CA CYS A 51 -6.20 0.99 12.18
C CYS A 51 -4.68 0.71 12.17
N GLY A 52 -3.91 1.47 12.95
CA GLY A 52 -2.45 1.34 12.99
C GLY A 52 -1.95 -0.05 13.41
N LYS A 53 -2.76 -0.80 14.19
CA LYS A 53 -2.38 -2.13 14.70
C LYS A 53 -2.78 -3.28 13.78
N CYS A 54 -4.05 -3.41 13.42
CA CYS A 54 -4.55 -4.55 12.64
C CYS A 54 -4.87 -4.23 11.17
N LYS A 55 -4.62 -2.98 10.73
CA LYS A 55 -4.82 -2.52 9.36
C LYS A 55 -6.27 -2.60 8.83
N LEU A 56 -7.23 -2.79 9.74
CA LEU A 56 -8.65 -2.79 9.40
C LEU A 56 -9.10 -1.37 8.98
N PRO A 57 -9.79 -1.17 7.84
CA PRO A 57 -10.23 0.16 7.40
C PRO A 57 -11.27 0.77 8.33
N VAL A 58 -11.06 2.00 8.76
CA VAL A 58 -11.91 2.71 9.73
C VAL A 58 -12.69 3.87 9.12
N GLY A 59 -12.25 4.38 7.97
CA GLY A 59 -12.92 5.47 7.24
C GLY A 59 -12.10 5.90 6.03
N ASP A 60 -12.53 7.01 5.41
CA ASP A 60 -11.91 7.56 4.21
C ASP A 60 -12.09 9.09 4.13
N SER A 61 -11.31 9.73 3.25
CA SER A 61 -11.29 11.18 3.07
C SER A 61 -12.58 11.76 2.50
N MET A 62 -13.49 10.95 1.93
CA MET A 62 -14.80 11.46 1.45
C MET A 62 -15.71 11.89 2.60
N SER A 63 -15.38 11.49 3.82
CA SER A 63 -16.08 11.88 5.04
C SER A 63 -15.35 12.93 5.87
N TRP A 64 -14.26 13.52 5.35
CA TRP A 64 -13.42 14.48 6.07
C TRP A 64 -14.21 15.68 6.61
N ASP A 65 -13.94 16.04 7.86
CA ASP A 65 -14.52 17.20 8.55
C ASP A 65 -13.47 18.23 9.01
N GLY A 66 -12.20 17.83 9.10
CA GLY A 66 -11.09 18.72 9.46
C GLY A 66 -10.03 18.03 10.33
N SER A 67 -8.94 18.74 10.60
CA SER A 67 -7.94 18.35 11.60
C SER A 67 -8.06 19.18 12.89
N GLU A 68 -7.42 18.71 13.95
CA GLU A 68 -7.14 19.44 15.17
C GLU A 68 -5.66 19.25 15.50
N ASP A 69 -4.83 20.15 15.00
CA ASP A 69 -3.37 20.04 15.08
C ASP A 69 -2.87 20.03 16.54
N GLY A 70 -3.53 20.80 17.41
CA GLY A 70 -3.18 20.87 18.83
C GLY A 70 -3.38 19.57 19.61
N GLN A 71 -4.24 18.68 19.11
CA GLN A 71 -4.53 17.36 19.70
C GLN A 71 -4.01 16.20 18.85
N ASN A 72 -3.37 16.50 17.71
CA ASN A 72 -2.93 15.53 16.71
C ASN A 72 -4.06 14.56 16.31
N GLN A 73 -5.22 15.12 15.99
CA GLN A 73 -6.43 14.37 15.64
C GLN A 73 -6.96 14.78 14.27
N ILE A 74 -7.59 13.84 13.58
CA ILE A 74 -8.42 14.09 12.41
C ILE A 74 -9.89 13.86 12.76
N ARG A 75 -10.81 14.51 12.04
CA ARG A 75 -12.25 14.35 12.23
C ARG A 75 -12.92 13.88 10.96
N LEU A 76 -13.76 12.86 11.11
CA LEU A 76 -14.61 12.32 10.05
C LEU A 76 -16.09 12.46 10.43
N LYS A 77 -16.94 12.73 9.45
CA LYS A 77 -18.41 12.75 9.61
C LYS A 77 -19.01 11.36 9.66
N ARG A 78 -18.36 10.38 9.03
CA ARG A 78 -18.80 8.99 8.93
C ARG A 78 -17.60 8.06 9.08
N VAL A 79 -17.86 6.85 9.55
CA VAL A 79 -16.88 5.77 9.72
C VAL A 79 -17.48 4.47 9.21
N THR A 80 -16.65 3.45 9.05
CA THR A 80 -17.10 2.09 8.69
C THR A 80 -17.64 1.35 9.92
N ASP A 81 -18.31 0.21 9.70
CA ASP A 81 -18.76 -0.69 10.78
C ASP A 81 -17.60 -1.34 11.58
N ASN A 82 -16.35 -1.08 11.17
CA ASN A 82 -15.15 -1.52 11.85
C ASN A 82 -14.78 -0.65 13.06
N VAL A 83 -15.55 0.42 13.32
CA VAL A 83 -15.38 1.32 14.46
C VAL A 83 -16.57 1.17 15.41
N VAL A 84 -16.28 0.90 16.68
CA VAL A 84 -17.28 0.74 17.73
C VAL A 84 -17.20 1.92 18.68
N VAL A 85 -18.32 2.58 18.93
CA VAL A 85 -18.43 3.62 19.97
C VAL A 85 -18.58 2.94 21.32
N GLY A 86 -17.75 3.32 22.29
CA GLY A 86 -17.84 2.80 23.65
C GLY A 86 -19.16 3.14 24.35
N GLU A 87 -19.40 2.52 25.49
CA GLU A 87 -20.57 2.83 26.33
C GLU A 87 -20.25 3.86 27.41
N ASP A 88 -19.00 3.85 27.88
CA ASP A 88 -18.55 4.70 28.98
C ASP A 88 -18.20 6.11 28.52
N THR A 89 -18.71 7.09 29.26
CA THR A 89 -18.37 8.52 29.07
C THR A 89 -17.26 8.94 30.05
N ARG A 90 -16.31 9.74 29.57
CA ARG A 90 -15.26 10.34 30.42
C ARG A 90 -15.15 11.85 30.20
N LEU A 91 -14.63 12.55 31.21
CA LEU A 91 -14.32 13.97 31.11
C LEU A 91 -13.06 14.18 30.27
N HIS A 92 -13.12 15.14 29.35
CA HIS A 92 -12.02 15.55 28.50
C HIS A 92 -11.86 17.07 28.54
N GLU A 93 -10.66 17.53 28.88
CA GLU A 93 -10.33 18.96 28.84
C GLU A 93 -9.86 19.33 27.44
N ALA A 94 -10.76 19.91 26.64
CA ALA A 94 -10.47 20.29 25.25
C ALA A 94 -9.64 21.59 25.17
N SER A 95 -9.77 22.48 26.16
CA SER A 95 -8.97 23.70 26.30
C SER A 95 -8.97 24.18 27.74
N LYS A 96 -8.10 25.14 28.10
CA LYS A 96 -8.08 25.75 29.44
C LYS A 96 -9.48 26.24 29.81
N ARG A 97 -10.14 25.52 30.71
CA ARG A 97 -11.52 25.75 31.22
C ARG A 97 -12.69 25.26 30.34
N SER A 98 -12.46 24.46 29.30
CA SER A 98 -13.54 23.81 28.54
C SER A 98 -13.52 22.30 28.76
N LEU A 99 -14.37 21.83 29.69
CA LEU A 99 -14.60 20.41 29.92
C LEU A 99 -15.71 19.90 29.00
N CYS A 100 -15.44 18.76 28.37
CA CYS A 100 -16.36 18.04 27.51
C CYS A 100 -16.59 16.62 28.07
N LEU A 101 -17.72 16.02 27.71
CA LEU A 101 -17.93 14.58 27.88
C LEU A 101 -17.64 13.91 26.55
N VAL A 102 -16.79 12.89 26.59
CA VAL A 102 -16.37 12.13 25.41
C VAL A 102 -16.57 10.64 25.63
N VAL A 103 -16.69 9.91 24.53
CA VAL A 103 -16.78 8.45 24.50
C VAL A 103 -15.68 7.95 23.58
N ASP A 104 -14.95 6.91 24.01
CA ASP A 104 -13.84 6.38 23.22
C ASP A 104 -14.33 5.56 22.02
N LEU A 105 -13.54 5.60 20.94
CA LEU A 105 -13.73 4.81 19.72
C LEU A 105 -12.80 3.61 19.73
N PHE A 106 -13.33 2.44 19.42
CA PHE A 106 -12.59 1.18 19.42
C PHE A 106 -12.55 0.55 18.03
N CYS A 107 -11.41 -0.04 17.68
CA CYS A 107 -11.31 -0.90 16.51
C CYS A 107 -12.07 -2.22 16.74
N CYS A 108 -12.96 -2.61 15.83
CA CYS A 108 -13.68 -3.89 15.91
C CYS A 108 -12.73 -5.10 15.86
N GLY A 109 -11.65 -5.01 15.07
CA GLY A 109 -10.70 -6.11 14.86
C GLY A 109 -9.79 -6.39 16.06
N CYS A 110 -9.10 -5.35 16.59
CA CYS A 110 -8.11 -5.53 17.65
C CYS A 110 -8.47 -4.89 18.99
N ARG A 111 -9.66 -4.26 19.10
CA ARG A 111 -10.18 -3.61 20.31
C ARG A 111 -9.30 -2.47 20.85
N SER A 112 -8.32 -1.98 20.10
CA SER A 112 -7.57 -0.80 20.49
C SER A 112 -8.42 0.45 20.43
N VAL A 113 -8.16 1.40 21.33
CA VAL A 113 -8.69 2.76 21.23
C VAL A 113 -8.08 3.42 19.99
N LEU A 114 -8.91 4.08 19.19
CA LEU A 114 -8.53 4.80 17.97
C LEU A 114 -8.70 6.32 18.11
N GLY A 115 -9.43 6.75 19.13
CA GLY A 115 -9.85 8.14 19.29
C GLY A 115 -11.11 8.26 20.13
N MET A 116 -11.94 9.27 19.86
CA MET A 116 -13.12 9.60 20.65
C MET A 116 -14.19 10.36 19.86
N VAL A 117 -15.39 10.44 20.43
CA VAL A 117 -16.48 11.33 19.99
C VAL A 117 -16.91 12.24 21.13
N TYR A 118 -17.29 13.47 20.79
CA TYR A 118 -17.84 14.41 21.76
C TYR A 118 -19.34 14.13 22.00
N ALA A 119 -19.68 13.63 23.19
CA ALA A 119 -21.07 13.46 23.62
C ALA A 119 -21.69 14.79 24.10
N SER A 120 -20.92 15.58 24.86
CA SER A 120 -21.33 16.89 25.33
C SER A 120 -20.21 17.92 25.23
N THR A 121 -20.54 19.08 24.67
CA THR A 121 -19.64 20.20 24.43
C THR A 121 -20.22 21.49 25.01
N PRO A 122 -19.37 22.43 25.46
CA PRO A 122 -19.79 23.81 25.64
C PRO A 122 -20.04 24.47 24.27
N LYS A 123 -20.83 25.55 24.25
CA LYS A 123 -21.31 26.22 23.02
C LYS A 123 -20.20 26.58 22.02
N ASN A 124 -19.03 26.98 22.51
CA ASN A 124 -17.88 27.34 21.68
C ASN A 124 -17.23 26.13 20.98
N LEU A 125 -17.57 24.91 21.39
CA LEU A 125 -17.06 23.65 20.84
C LEU A 125 -18.15 22.80 20.17
N ASP A 126 -19.38 23.32 20.04
CA ASP A 126 -20.49 22.57 19.43
C ASP A 126 -20.23 22.14 17.99
N HIS A 127 -19.38 22.86 17.25
CA HIS A 127 -18.96 22.47 15.91
C HIS A 127 -18.16 21.16 15.87
N LYS A 128 -17.60 20.72 17.01
CA LYS A 128 -16.89 19.43 17.14
C LYS A 128 -17.83 18.26 17.44
N ARG A 129 -19.08 18.57 17.80
CA ARG A 129 -20.08 17.57 18.17
C ARG A 129 -20.45 16.73 16.94
N PHE A 130 -20.76 15.44 17.18
CA PHE A 130 -21.18 14.50 16.13
C PHE A 130 -20.14 14.19 15.06
N THR A 131 -18.86 14.33 15.38
CA THR A 131 -17.75 13.92 14.51
C THR A 131 -16.90 12.86 15.21
N PHE A 132 -16.35 11.95 14.42
CA PHE A 132 -15.44 10.90 14.88
C PHE A 132 -14.02 11.47 14.87
N CYS A 133 -13.45 11.67 16.05
CA CYS A 133 -12.11 12.22 16.20
C CYS A 133 -11.12 11.05 16.35
N PHE A 134 -10.25 10.85 15.38
CA PHE A 134 -9.22 9.81 15.41
C PHE A 134 -7.87 10.39 15.81
N ASN A 135 -7.15 9.72 16.70
CA ASN A 135 -5.77 10.09 17.00
C ASN A 135 -4.90 9.65 15.84
N VAL A 136 -4.11 10.58 15.28
CA VAL A 136 -3.20 10.28 14.16
C VAL A 136 -2.19 9.20 14.52
N ALA A 137 -1.82 9.06 15.80
CA ALA A 137 -0.90 8.01 16.26
C ALA A 137 -1.51 6.59 16.25
N ASP A 138 -2.84 6.47 16.21
CA ASP A 138 -3.54 5.18 16.31
C ASP A 138 -4.08 4.69 14.94
N ILE A 139 -3.90 5.48 13.88
CA ILE A 139 -4.33 5.18 12.51
C ILE A 139 -3.19 5.41 11.51
N ASP A 140 -3.25 4.72 10.37
CA ASP A 140 -2.42 5.03 9.20
C ASP A 140 -3.31 5.51 8.05
N SER A 141 -2.71 6.20 7.08
CA SER A 141 -3.35 6.64 5.85
C SER A 141 -2.78 5.92 4.63
N TYR A 142 -3.65 5.47 3.73
CA TYR A 142 -3.28 4.89 2.45
C TYR A 142 -3.97 5.64 1.31
N VAL A 143 -3.18 6.25 0.43
CA VAL A 143 -3.67 6.92 -0.78
C VAL A 143 -3.98 5.85 -1.83
N LEU A 144 -5.22 5.80 -2.33
CA LEU A 144 -5.61 4.81 -3.33
C LEU A 144 -4.79 5.00 -4.62
N GLY A 145 -4.21 3.90 -5.11
CA GLY A 145 -3.34 3.91 -6.30
C GLY A 145 -1.86 4.16 -6.01
N SER A 146 -1.47 4.47 -4.77
CA SER A 146 -0.08 4.75 -4.38
C SER A 146 0.83 3.51 -4.28
N ALA A 147 0.33 2.30 -4.51
CA ALA A 147 1.10 1.06 -4.37
C ALA A 147 2.34 0.98 -5.31
N SER A 148 2.41 1.80 -6.36
CA SER A 148 3.57 1.91 -7.25
C SER A 148 4.69 2.78 -6.68
N GLN A 149 4.45 3.54 -5.61
CA GLN A 149 5.41 4.44 -5.01
C GLN A 149 6.31 3.67 -4.03
N MET A 150 7.46 3.22 -4.51
CA MET A 150 8.49 2.60 -3.67
C MET A 150 9.29 3.67 -2.93
N LEU A 151 9.48 3.51 -1.61
CA LEU A 151 10.44 4.33 -0.85
C LEU A 151 11.84 4.14 -1.48
N ALA A 152 12.54 5.24 -1.76
CA ALA A 152 13.88 5.26 -2.38
C ALA A 152 15.01 4.72 -1.46
N ALA A 153 14.70 3.80 -0.55
CA ALA A 153 15.60 3.28 0.46
C ALA A 153 15.72 1.76 0.38
N GLU A 154 16.15 1.24 -0.78
CA GLU A 154 16.83 -0.04 -0.85
C GLU A 154 18.12 0.13 -1.67
N GLY A 155 19.25 -0.12 -1.01
CA GLY A 155 20.55 -0.20 -1.65
C GLY A 155 20.54 -1.24 -2.78
N SER A 156 21.41 -1.01 -3.77
CA SER A 156 21.77 -1.92 -4.87
C SER A 156 20.76 -3.03 -5.21
N LYS A 157 19.65 -2.69 -5.90
CA LYS A 157 18.86 -3.57 -6.77
C LYS A 157 18.78 -5.05 -6.34
N GLU A 158 18.51 -5.36 -5.09
CA GLU A 158 18.17 -6.74 -4.72
C GLU A 158 16.71 -6.94 -5.09
N GLN A 159 16.50 -7.52 -6.27
CA GLN A 159 15.19 -7.85 -6.78
C GLN A 159 14.43 -8.68 -5.73
N PRO A 160 13.21 -8.28 -5.33
CA PRO A 160 12.47 -9.00 -4.31
C PRO A 160 12.28 -10.46 -4.73
N VAL A 161 12.56 -11.38 -3.81
CA VAL A 161 12.44 -12.83 -4.02
C VAL A 161 10.97 -13.16 -4.29
N THR A 162 10.62 -13.38 -5.56
CA THR A 162 9.26 -13.80 -5.94
C THR A 162 9.08 -15.31 -5.76
N LEU A 163 7.82 -15.76 -5.70
CA LEU A 163 7.50 -17.18 -5.57
C LEU A 163 8.00 -17.96 -6.80
N GLU A 164 7.90 -17.36 -7.99
CA GLU A 164 8.44 -17.93 -9.23
C GLU A 164 9.97 -18.04 -9.17
N TYR A 165 10.66 -17.02 -8.64
CA TYR A 165 12.12 -17.06 -8.47
C TYR A 165 12.54 -18.20 -7.54
N ARG A 166 11.84 -18.39 -6.42
CA ARG A 166 12.07 -19.52 -5.51
C ARG A 166 11.92 -20.87 -6.23
N GLY A 167 10.86 -21.04 -7.03
CA GLY A 167 10.64 -22.28 -7.79
C GLY A 167 11.76 -22.58 -8.78
N MET A 168 12.25 -21.55 -9.49
CA MET A 168 13.38 -21.70 -10.42
C MET A 168 14.67 -22.11 -9.71
N VAL A 169 14.98 -21.50 -8.55
CA VAL A 169 16.18 -21.84 -7.76
C VAL A 169 16.10 -23.26 -7.19
N GLU A 170 14.92 -23.67 -6.70
CA GLU A 170 14.70 -25.04 -6.19
C GLU A 170 14.88 -26.09 -7.30
N GLN A 171 14.42 -25.79 -8.53
CA GLN A 171 14.64 -26.66 -9.69
C GLN A 171 16.13 -26.76 -10.05
N GLN A 172 16.84 -25.63 -10.15
CA GLN A 172 18.27 -25.62 -10.44
C GLN A 172 19.09 -26.37 -9.38
N LEU A 173 18.75 -26.23 -8.10
CA LEU A 173 19.37 -26.99 -7.02
C LEU A 173 19.14 -28.49 -7.16
N THR A 174 17.95 -28.91 -7.61
CA THR A 174 17.62 -30.32 -7.83
C THR A 174 18.42 -30.91 -8.99
N GLU A 175 18.53 -30.18 -10.10
CA GLU A 175 19.35 -30.58 -11.26
C GLU A 175 20.83 -30.70 -10.88
N MET A 176 21.36 -29.70 -10.16
CA MET A 176 22.74 -29.71 -9.68
C MET A 176 22.99 -30.88 -8.73
N LYS A 177 22.04 -31.19 -7.83
CA LYS A 177 22.13 -32.34 -6.93
C LYS A 177 22.23 -33.66 -7.71
N MET A 178 21.39 -33.86 -8.73
CA MET A 178 21.45 -35.08 -9.55
C MET A 178 22.79 -35.24 -10.25
N LEU A 179 23.34 -34.14 -10.79
CA LEU A 179 24.63 -34.16 -11.46
C LEU A 179 25.78 -34.51 -10.49
N VAL A 180 25.78 -33.92 -9.30
CA VAL A 180 26.79 -34.21 -8.27
C VAL A 180 26.70 -35.66 -7.80
N MET A 181 25.50 -36.19 -7.59
CA MET A 181 25.31 -37.60 -7.20
C MET A 181 25.78 -38.56 -8.29
N SER A 182 25.51 -38.25 -9.57
CA SER A 182 26.01 -39.04 -10.70
C SER A 182 27.54 -39.04 -10.77
N MET A 183 28.18 -37.89 -10.55
CA MET A 183 29.64 -37.80 -10.48
C MET A 183 30.21 -38.60 -9.30
N ALA A 184 29.59 -38.52 -8.13
CA ALA A 184 30.01 -39.28 -6.95
C ALA A 184 29.95 -40.80 -7.20
N GLN A 185 28.86 -41.29 -7.80
CA GLN A 185 28.73 -42.70 -8.17
C GLN A 185 29.83 -43.16 -9.14
N ARG A 186 30.12 -42.35 -10.17
CA ARG A 186 31.19 -42.69 -11.13
C ARG A 186 32.58 -42.69 -10.48
N LEU A 187 32.82 -41.85 -9.47
CA LEU A 187 34.07 -41.85 -8.72
C LEU A 187 34.19 -43.12 -7.86
N GLU A 188 33.11 -43.53 -7.19
CA GLU A 188 33.09 -44.79 -6.41
C GLU A 188 33.38 -46.02 -7.29
N GLU A 189 32.83 -46.06 -8.51
CA GLU A 189 33.09 -47.13 -9.48
C GLU A 189 34.56 -47.17 -9.94
N ILE A 190 35.21 -46.01 -10.08
CA ILE A 190 36.63 -45.91 -10.43
C ILE A 190 37.51 -46.35 -9.26
N ASP A 191 37.22 -45.86 -8.05
CA ASP A 191 37.98 -46.21 -6.84
C ASP A 191 37.90 -47.70 -6.52
N ALA A 192 36.75 -48.35 -6.77
CA ALA A 192 36.61 -49.80 -6.60
C ALA A 192 37.37 -50.64 -7.66
N GLY A 193 37.74 -50.04 -8.80
CA GLY A 193 38.47 -50.68 -9.89
C GLY A 193 39.99 -50.50 -9.82
N LEU A 194 40.51 -49.72 -8.87
CA LEU A 194 41.94 -49.54 -8.65
C LEU A 194 42.49 -50.66 -7.74
N PRO A 195 43.42 -51.51 -8.22
CA PRO A 195 44.13 -52.43 -7.34
C PRO A 195 44.98 -51.62 -6.33
N GLU A 196 44.88 -51.96 -5.04
CA GLU A 196 45.78 -51.43 -4.00
C GLU A 196 47.22 -51.61 -4.47
N GLY A 197 47.99 -50.52 -4.43
CA GLY A 197 49.32 -50.44 -5.01
C GLY A 197 50.25 -51.52 -4.48
N CYS A 198 51.09 -52.05 -5.38
CA CYS A 198 52.20 -52.94 -5.07
C CYS A 198 53.01 -52.41 -3.88
N ASP A 199 53.23 -53.29 -2.91
CA ASP A 199 54.22 -53.15 -1.85
C ASP A 199 55.59 -52.77 -2.44
N VAL A 200 56.18 -51.71 -1.89
CA VAL A 200 57.55 -51.26 -2.19
C VAL A 200 58.51 -52.09 -1.33
N GLU A 201 59.34 -52.92 -1.95
CA GLU A 201 60.57 -53.47 -1.34
C GLU A 201 61.68 -52.42 -1.24
#